data_AF-A0A950REZ0-F1
#
_entry.id   AF-A0A950REZ0-F1
#
_cell.length_a   1.000
_cell.length_b   1.000
_cell.length_c   1.000
_cell.angle_alpha   90.00
_cell.angle_beta   90.00
_cell.angle_gamma   90.00
#
_symmetry.space_group_name_H-M   'P 1'
#
loop_
_entity.id
_entity.type
_entity.pdbx_description
1 polymer ?
#
loop_
_entity_poly.entity_id
_entity_poly.type
_entity_poly.pdbx_seq_one_letter_code
_entity_poly.pdbx_strand_id
1 'polypeptide(L)'
;RRWTDRRIERTRYSMGLFVWYFGTRRRFPEVAHHTILLGPRYRGLLDDIFERKRLSDDVSLYLHRPTATDPSLAPPGCDAFYVLSPVPNLQGATDWRRAAEPYRRAIARRLGETVLPGFEEQIVTSRLATPLDFERDFQSYLGAGFGMEPLFTQSAWFRPHNRSEEVEGLYLVGAGTHPGAGLPGVLTSARVLDDVVPHATALL
;
A
#
# COMPACT_ATOMS: atom_id res chain seq x y z
N ARG A 1 23.83 19.55 6.02
CA ARG A 1 22.75 18.55 6.18
C ARG A 1 22.13 18.28 4.81
N ARG A 2 22.24 17.05 4.31
CA ARG A 2 21.71 16.57 3.01
C ARG A 2 20.19 16.35 3.06
N TRP A 3 19.64 15.92 4.18
CA TRP A 3 18.23 15.63 4.44
C TRP A 3 17.66 16.64 5.44
N THR A 4 17.31 17.83 4.96
CA THR A 4 16.66 18.88 5.77
C THR A 4 15.14 18.71 5.78
N ASP A 5 14.46 19.26 6.79
CA ASP A 5 12.99 19.27 6.88
C ASP A 5 12.35 19.79 5.58
N ARG A 6 12.87 20.91 5.06
CA ARG A 6 12.43 21.48 3.77
C ARG A 6 12.59 20.51 2.60
N ARG A 7 13.61 19.64 2.59
CA ARG A 7 13.78 18.64 1.53
C ARG A 7 12.78 17.50 1.68
N ILE A 8 12.54 17.04 2.91
CA ILE A 8 11.56 16.00 3.23
C ILE A 8 10.16 16.49 2.85
N GLU A 9 9.78 17.69 3.28
CA GLU A 9 8.48 18.32 2.97
C GLU A 9 8.23 18.50 1.46
N ARG A 10 9.28 18.77 0.68
CA ARG A 10 9.19 18.94 -0.78
C ARG A 10 9.30 17.63 -1.57
N THR A 11 9.62 16.51 -0.90
CA THR A 11 9.68 15.20 -1.54
C THR A 11 8.28 14.76 -1.94
N ARG A 12 8.11 14.21 -3.14
CA ARG A 12 6.83 13.65 -3.55
C ARG A 12 6.65 12.26 -2.94
N TYR A 13 5.53 12.06 -2.28
CA TYR A 13 5.15 10.79 -1.65
C TYR A 13 4.11 10.06 -2.50
N SER A 14 4.15 8.72 -2.44
CA SER A 14 3.23 7.87 -3.18
C SER A 14 1.78 8.11 -2.76
N MET A 15 0.87 7.58 -3.56
CA MET A 15 -0.53 7.42 -3.19
C MET A 15 -0.69 6.66 -1.85
N GLY A 16 -1.83 6.88 -1.21
CA GLY A 16 -2.31 6.05 -0.11
C GLY A 16 -3.00 4.80 -0.65
N LEU A 17 -3.38 3.90 0.26
CA LEU A 17 -4.08 2.67 -0.07
C LEU A 17 -5.35 2.55 0.77
N PHE A 18 -6.43 2.17 0.11
CA PHE A 18 -7.63 1.66 0.76
C PHE A 18 -7.66 0.16 0.54
N VAL A 19 -7.61 -0.61 1.63
CA VAL A 19 -7.61 -2.08 1.58
C VAL A 19 -8.80 -2.60 2.37
N TRP A 20 -9.60 -3.45 1.73
CA TRP A 20 -10.70 -4.14 2.37
C TRP A 20 -10.46 -5.65 2.32
N TYR A 21 -10.22 -6.22 3.49
CA TYR A 21 -10.10 -7.65 3.71
C TYR A 21 -11.47 -8.23 4.03
N PHE A 22 -11.84 -9.35 3.41
CA PHE A 22 -13.07 -10.06 3.74
C PHE A 22 -12.94 -11.56 3.44
N GLY A 23 -13.63 -12.37 4.23
CA GLY A 23 -13.79 -13.81 3.99
C GLY A 23 -15.23 -14.14 3.62
N THR A 24 -15.43 -15.17 2.80
CA THR A 24 -16.78 -15.61 2.36
C THR A 24 -17.06 -17.06 2.73
N ARG A 25 -18.32 -17.38 3.09
CA ARG A 25 -18.80 -18.74 3.42
C ARG A 25 -18.73 -19.73 2.25
N ARG A 26 -18.68 -19.21 1.03
CA ARG A 26 -18.58 -19.98 -0.21
C ARG A 26 -17.35 -19.56 -1.00
N ARG A 27 -16.98 -20.42 -1.95
CA ARG A 27 -15.93 -20.13 -2.93
C ARG A 27 -16.47 -19.47 -4.19
N PHE A 28 -15.60 -18.74 -4.90
CA PHE A 28 -15.91 -18.06 -6.15
C PHE A 28 -14.99 -18.53 -7.27
N PRO A 29 -15.04 -19.80 -7.72
CA PRO A 29 -13.99 -20.46 -8.51
C PRO A 29 -13.51 -19.68 -9.74
N GLU A 30 -14.41 -18.96 -10.41
CA GLU A 30 -14.15 -18.11 -11.59
C GLU A 30 -13.18 -16.93 -11.35
N VAL A 31 -13.00 -16.49 -10.11
CA VAL A 31 -12.08 -15.38 -9.79
C VAL A 31 -10.63 -15.89 -9.83
N ALA A 32 -9.70 -15.22 -10.50
CA ALA A 32 -8.30 -15.66 -10.47
C ALA A 32 -7.61 -15.33 -9.13
N HIS A 33 -6.41 -15.88 -8.89
CA HIS A 33 -5.59 -15.50 -7.72
C HIS A 33 -5.39 -13.99 -7.66
N HIS A 34 -5.13 -13.37 -8.82
CA HIS A 34 -4.94 -11.94 -9.01
C HIS A 34 -5.90 -11.45 -10.08
N THR A 35 -6.73 -10.45 -9.77
CA THR A 35 -7.68 -9.87 -10.72
C THR A 35 -7.60 -8.35 -10.67
N ILE A 36 -7.49 -7.70 -11.83
CA ILE A 36 -7.49 -6.24 -11.97
C ILE A 36 -8.81 -5.82 -12.60
N LEU A 37 -9.54 -4.93 -11.93
CA LEU A 37 -10.76 -4.31 -12.43
C LEU A 37 -10.47 -2.86 -12.75
N LEU A 38 -10.33 -2.53 -14.02
CA LEU A 38 -10.06 -1.16 -14.45
C LEU A 38 -11.34 -0.31 -14.39
N GLY A 39 -11.20 0.89 -13.84
CA GLY A 39 -12.22 1.94 -13.92
C GLY A 39 -12.27 2.58 -15.31
N PRO A 40 -13.34 3.34 -15.62
CA PRO A 40 -13.53 3.95 -16.93
C PRO A 40 -12.51 5.06 -17.26
N ARG A 41 -11.96 5.75 -16.25
CA ARG A 41 -11.06 6.90 -16.45
C ARG A 41 -9.67 6.68 -15.87
N TYR A 42 -8.87 5.81 -16.48
CA TYR A 42 -7.51 5.53 -15.98
C TYR A 42 -6.66 6.80 -15.73
N ARG A 43 -6.52 7.68 -16.74
CA ARG A 43 -5.72 8.92 -16.62
C ARG A 43 -6.31 9.89 -15.60
N GLY A 44 -7.62 10.10 -15.66
CA GLY A 44 -8.32 11.01 -14.74
C GLY A 44 -8.23 10.57 -13.28
N LEU A 45 -8.27 9.26 -13.02
CA LEU A 45 -8.09 8.69 -11.70
C LEU A 45 -6.67 8.93 -11.18
N LEU A 46 -5.64 8.74 -12.01
CA LEU A 46 -4.26 9.03 -11.64
C LEU A 46 -4.05 10.52 -11.33
N ASP A 47 -4.58 11.42 -12.16
CA ASP A 47 -4.50 12.87 -11.93
C ASP A 47 -5.21 13.28 -10.62
N ASP A 48 -6.37 12.69 -10.35
CA ASP A 48 -7.12 12.92 -9.10
C ASP A 48 -6.29 12.48 -7.87
N ILE A 49 -5.60 11.34 -7.95
CA ILE A 49 -4.83 10.76 -6.83
C ILE A 49 -3.49 11.47 -6.62
N PHE A 50 -2.70 11.66 -7.67
CA PHE A 50 -1.32 12.13 -7.56
C PHE A 50 -1.21 13.64 -7.53
N GLU A 51 -1.99 14.35 -8.35
CA GLU A 51 -1.88 15.80 -8.49
C GLU A 51 -2.93 16.54 -7.67
N ARG A 52 -4.20 16.16 -7.76
CA ARG A 52 -5.30 16.88 -7.09
C ARG A 52 -5.53 16.42 -5.64
N LYS A 53 -4.95 15.28 -5.24
CA LYS A 53 -5.12 14.65 -3.92
C LYS A 53 -6.60 14.52 -3.50
N ARG A 54 -7.45 14.14 -4.45
CA ARG A 54 -8.91 14.03 -4.27
C ARG A 54 -9.37 12.59 -4.43
N LEU A 55 -10.20 12.13 -3.50
CA LEU A 55 -10.84 10.81 -3.62
C LEU A 55 -11.82 10.85 -4.80
N SER A 56 -11.64 9.95 -5.77
CA SER A 56 -12.49 9.86 -6.94
C SER A 56 -13.70 8.94 -6.71
N ASP A 57 -14.79 9.20 -7.43
CA ASP A 57 -16.02 8.40 -7.36
C ASP A 57 -15.91 7.09 -8.17
N ASP A 58 -15.04 7.05 -9.17
CA ASP A 58 -14.69 5.83 -9.91
C ASP A 58 -13.46 5.14 -9.31
N VAL A 59 -13.47 3.82 -9.39
CA VAL A 59 -12.45 2.97 -8.76
C VAL A 59 -11.79 2.05 -9.78
N SER A 60 -10.48 1.91 -9.67
CA SER A 60 -9.74 0.78 -10.26
C SER A 60 -9.28 -0.10 -9.12
N LEU A 61 -9.60 -1.39 -9.19
CA LEU A 61 -9.44 -2.31 -8.08
C LEU A 61 -8.44 -3.40 -8.43
N TYR A 62 -7.67 -3.79 -7.42
CA TYR A 62 -6.92 -5.03 -7.43
C TYR A 62 -7.54 -5.98 -6.41
N LEU A 63 -8.12 -7.07 -6.89
CA LEU A 63 -8.72 -8.13 -6.08
C LEU A 63 -7.73 -9.30 -5.99
N HIS A 64 -7.42 -9.69 -4.77
CA HIS A 64 -6.56 -10.83 -4.45
C HIS A 64 -7.40 -11.93 -3.80
N ARG A 65 -7.36 -13.13 -4.39
CA ARG A 65 -7.99 -14.36 -3.85
C ARG A 65 -6.92 -15.44 -3.67
N PRO A 66 -6.12 -15.41 -2.58
CA PRO A 66 -5.02 -16.34 -2.43
C PRO A 66 -5.48 -17.81 -2.27
N THR A 67 -6.71 -18.04 -1.81
CA THR A 67 -7.33 -19.38 -1.76
C THR A 67 -7.51 -20.04 -3.13
N ALA A 68 -7.35 -19.28 -4.23
CA ALA A 68 -7.21 -19.85 -5.58
C ALA A 68 -6.07 -20.87 -5.68
N THR A 69 -4.97 -20.60 -4.97
CA THR A 69 -3.72 -21.35 -5.07
C THR A 69 -3.43 -22.11 -3.77
N ASP A 70 -3.76 -21.51 -2.63
CA ASP A 70 -3.56 -22.13 -1.32
C ASP A 70 -4.88 -22.18 -0.53
N PRO A 71 -5.61 -23.31 -0.59
CA PRO A 71 -6.85 -23.50 0.14
C PRO A 71 -6.70 -23.44 1.67
N SER A 72 -5.48 -23.53 2.23
CA SER A 72 -5.27 -23.50 3.69
C SER A 72 -5.50 -22.12 4.30
N LEU A 73 -5.56 -21.07 3.47
CA LEU A 73 -5.75 -19.68 3.90
C LEU A 73 -7.20 -19.33 4.28
N ALA A 74 -8.12 -20.27 4.18
CA ALA A 74 -9.49 -20.14 4.67
C ALA A 74 -10.01 -21.51 5.17
N PRO A 75 -11.07 -21.54 6.01
CA PRO A 75 -11.75 -22.78 6.34
C PRO A 75 -12.25 -23.54 5.09
N PRO A 76 -12.46 -24.86 5.17
CA PRO A 76 -12.98 -25.65 4.05
C PRO A 76 -14.27 -25.05 3.47
N GLY A 77 -14.32 -24.92 2.14
CA GLY A 77 -15.47 -24.35 1.43
C GLY A 77 -15.55 -22.82 1.42
N CYS A 78 -14.64 -22.12 2.11
CA CYS A 78 -14.58 -20.66 2.16
C CYS A 78 -13.50 -20.10 1.22
N ASP A 79 -13.59 -18.81 0.91
CA ASP A 79 -12.52 -18.06 0.27
C ASP A 79 -12.12 -16.85 1.13
N ALA A 80 -10.84 -16.47 1.05
CA ALA A 80 -10.31 -15.24 1.64
C ALA A 80 -9.96 -14.26 0.53
N PHE A 81 -10.24 -12.99 0.77
CA PHE A 81 -9.96 -11.91 -0.18
C PHE A 81 -9.35 -10.70 0.50
N TYR A 82 -8.56 -9.95 -0.26
CA TYR A 82 -8.54 -8.51 -0.08
C TYR A 82 -8.74 -7.82 -1.42
N VAL A 83 -9.38 -6.65 -1.36
CA VAL A 83 -9.44 -5.71 -2.47
C VAL A 83 -8.68 -4.45 -2.09
N LEU A 84 -7.84 -3.98 -3.01
CA LEU A 84 -7.04 -2.78 -2.88
C LEU A 84 -7.50 -1.76 -3.91
N SER A 85 -7.69 -0.53 -3.44
CA SER A 85 -7.92 0.64 -4.30
C SER A 85 -6.84 1.69 -4.03
N PRO A 86 -6.20 2.25 -5.08
CA PRO A 86 -5.30 3.39 -4.94
C PRO A 86 -6.12 4.64 -4.62
N VAL A 87 -5.70 5.38 -3.61
CA VAL A 87 -6.40 6.58 -3.11
C VAL A 87 -5.40 7.68 -2.79
N PRO A 88 -5.82 8.95 -2.65
CA PRO A 88 -4.91 9.99 -2.17
C PRO A 88 -4.33 9.60 -0.80
N ASN A 89 -3.06 9.97 -0.59
CA ASN A 89 -2.45 9.93 0.74
C ASN A 89 -3.04 11.06 1.63
N LEU A 90 -2.58 11.18 2.87
CA LEU A 90 -3.09 12.14 3.86
C LEU A 90 -2.73 13.60 3.58
N GLN A 91 -2.04 13.91 2.46
CA GLN A 91 -1.94 15.29 1.96
C GLN A 91 -3.25 15.77 1.33
N GLY A 92 -4.16 14.85 1.00
CA GLY A 92 -5.51 15.18 0.53
C GLY A 92 -6.45 15.56 1.69
N ALA A 93 -7.57 16.19 1.34
CA ALA A 93 -8.56 16.68 2.32
C ALA A 93 -9.63 15.63 2.73
N THR A 94 -9.44 14.35 2.38
CA THR A 94 -10.43 13.31 2.63
C THR A 94 -10.52 12.98 4.13
N ASP A 95 -11.69 13.21 4.74
CA ASP A 95 -12.01 12.70 6.07
C ASP A 95 -12.32 11.20 6.01
N TRP A 96 -11.28 10.38 6.18
CA TRP A 96 -11.39 8.92 6.15
C TRP A 96 -12.33 8.35 7.22
N ARG A 97 -12.55 9.03 8.34
CA ARG A 97 -13.49 8.57 9.37
C ARG A 97 -14.94 8.60 8.87
N ARG A 98 -15.25 9.49 7.91
CA ARG A 98 -16.56 9.59 7.26
C ARG A 98 -16.61 8.89 5.91
N ALA A 99 -15.52 8.93 5.15
CA ALA A 99 -15.47 8.45 3.77
C ALA A 99 -15.28 6.93 3.66
N ALA A 100 -14.67 6.26 4.66
CA ALA A 100 -14.25 4.87 4.53
C ALA A 100 -15.40 3.89 4.23
N GLU A 101 -16.49 3.95 4.98
CA GLU A 101 -17.61 3.03 4.80
C GLU A 101 -18.43 3.30 3.53
N PRO A 102 -18.79 4.55 3.17
CA PRO A 102 -19.35 4.86 1.85
C PRO A 102 -18.47 4.37 0.70
N TYR A 103 -17.15 4.53 0.80
CA TYR A 103 -16.21 4.06 -0.21
C TYR A 103 -16.16 2.53 -0.27
N ARG A 104 -16.13 1.83 0.88
CA ARG A 104 -16.25 0.37 0.94
C ARG A 104 -17.51 -0.12 0.22
N ARG A 105 -18.66 0.51 0.45
CA ARG A 105 -19.93 0.16 -0.23
C ARG A 105 -19.86 0.36 -1.74
N ALA A 106 -19.22 1.43 -2.21
CA ALA A 106 -19.02 1.64 -3.64
C ALA A 106 -18.16 0.53 -4.27
N ILE A 107 -17.09 0.10 -3.57
CA ILE A 107 -16.28 -1.05 -3.96
C ILE A 107 -17.11 -2.34 -3.95
N ALA A 108 -17.89 -2.58 -2.90
CA ALA A 108 -18.73 -3.77 -2.77
C ALA A 108 -19.73 -3.88 -3.92
N ARG A 109 -20.44 -2.78 -4.23
CA ARG A 109 -21.33 -2.70 -5.39
C ARG A 109 -20.60 -3.04 -6.69
N ARG A 110 -19.42 -2.44 -6.93
CA ARG A 110 -18.63 -2.70 -8.14
C ARG A 110 -18.22 -4.17 -8.26
N LEU A 111 -17.78 -4.79 -7.17
CA LEU A 111 -17.43 -6.22 -7.14
C LEU A 111 -18.65 -7.10 -7.38
N GLY A 112 -19.78 -6.79 -6.74
CA GLY A 112 -21.05 -7.50 -6.89
C GLY A 112 -21.64 -7.45 -8.30
N GLU A 113 -21.54 -6.29 -8.96
CA GLU A 113 -21.98 -6.11 -10.35
C GLU A 113 -21.06 -6.79 -11.38
N THR A 114 -19.89 -7.29 -10.96
CA THR A 114 -18.87 -7.81 -11.87
C THR A 114 -18.41 -9.23 -11.49
N VAL A 115 -17.35 -9.34 -10.69
CA VAL A 115 -16.59 -10.58 -10.48
C VAL A 115 -17.07 -11.40 -9.27
N LEU A 116 -17.91 -10.81 -8.41
CA LEU A 116 -18.35 -11.42 -7.15
C LEU A 116 -19.88 -11.28 -6.95
N PRO A 117 -20.73 -11.74 -7.89
CA PRO A 117 -22.18 -11.59 -7.76
C PRO A 117 -22.73 -12.23 -6.46
N GLY A 118 -23.50 -11.45 -5.70
CA GLY A 118 -24.13 -11.89 -4.45
C GLY A 118 -23.17 -12.18 -3.30
N PHE A 119 -21.92 -11.71 -3.35
CA PHE A 119 -20.93 -12.04 -2.32
C PHE A 119 -21.17 -11.36 -0.97
N GLU A 120 -21.86 -10.22 -0.93
CA GLU A 120 -22.04 -9.45 0.30
C GLU A 120 -22.76 -10.28 1.38
N GLU A 121 -23.75 -11.09 0.99
CA GLU A 121 -24.47 -12.03 1.87
C GLU A 121 -23.59 -13.18 2.38
N GLN A 122 -22.48 -13.44 1.68
CA GLN A 122 -21.56 -14.53 2.00
C GLN A 122 -20.45 -14.09 2.96
N ILE A 123 -20.31 -12.79 3.23
CA ILE A 123 -19.25 -12.27 4.10
C ILE A 123 -19.40 -12.82 5.53
N VAL A 124 -18.33 -13.41 6.06
CA VAL A 124 -18.26 -13.90 7.46
C VAL A 124 -17.50 -12.96 8.37
N THR A 125 -16.51 -12.25 7.82
CA THR A 125 -15.67 -11.30 8.53
C THR A 125 -15.17 -10.27 7.53
N SER A 126 -14.92 -9.06 8.01
CA SER A 126 -14.30 -8.02 7.19
C SER A 126 -13.50 -7.05 8.04
N ARG A 127 -12.42 -6.50 7.46
CA ARG A 127 -11.57 -5.48 8.08
C ARG A 127 -11.15 -4.46 7.03
N LEU A 128 -11.14 -3.19 7.41
CA LEU A 128 -10.63 -2.10 6.59
C LEU A 128 -9.26 -1.63 7.06
N ALA A 129 -8.45 -1.17 6.11
CA ALA A 129 -7.28 -0.36 6.33
C ALA A 129 -7.31 0.83 5.35
N THR A 130 -7.20 2.04 5.90
CA THR A 130 -7.20 3.32 5.19
C THR A 130 -5.85 4.00 5.35
N PRO A 131 -5.54 5.08 4.61
CA PRO A 131 -4.29 5.83 4.82
C PRO A 131 -4.04 6.26 6.28
N LEU A 132 -5.09 6.49 7.08
CA LEU A 132 -4.96 6.75 8.53
C LEU A 132 -4.40 5.55 9.29
N ASP A 133 -4.83 4.34 8.93
CA ASP A 133 -4.33 3.11 9.53
C ASP A 133 -2.88 2.85 9.10
N PHE A 134 -2.51 3.20 7.87
CA PHE A 134 -1.12 3.10 7.42
C PHE A 134 -0.19 4.04 8.20
N GLU A 135 -0.61 5.28 8.42
CA GLU A 135 0.14 6.24 9.24
C GLU A 135 0.26 5.77 10.69
N ARG A 136 -0.83 5.28 11.28
CA ARG A 136 -0.87 4.83 12.68
C ARG A 136 -0.10 3.53 12.91
N ASP A 137 -0.39 2.49 12.13
CA ASP A 137 0.05 1.11 12.39
C ASP A 137 1.44 0.83 11.82
N PHE A 138 1.81 1.49 10.71
CA PHE A 138 3.09 1.27 10.03
C PHE A 138 4.04 2.48 10.09
N GLN A 139 3.64 3.55 10.78
CA GLN A 139 4.38 4.83 10.82
C GLN A 139 4.71 5.35 9.40
N SER A 140 3.84 5.04 8.44
CA SER A 140 4.00 5.50 7.06
C SER A 140 3.67 6.99 6.99
N TYR A 141 4.71 7.81 6.82
CA TYR A 141 4.56 9.26 6.70
C TYR A 141 3.49 9.63 5.65
N LEU A 142 2.53 10.48 6.06
CA LEU A 142 1.38 10.90 5.26
C LEU A 142 0.44 9.75 4.85
N GLY A 143 0.49 8.59 5.49
CA GLY A 143 -0.28 7.41 5.10
C GLY A 143 0.05 6.88 3.70
N ALA A 144 1.26 7.17 3.21
CA ALA A 144 1.70 6.73 1.89
C ALA A 144 1.92 5.20 1.85
N GLY A 145 1.32 4.52 0.88
CA GLY A 145 1.38 3.05 0.79
C GLY A 145 2.76 2.50 0.43
N PHE A 146 3.60 3.30 -0.23
CA PHE A 146 4.91 2.88 -0.75
C PHE A 146 6.04 3.88 -0.44
N GLY A 147 5.83 4.78 0.52
CA GLY A 147 6.82 5.80 0.90
C GLY A 147 6.98 6.89 -0.16
N MET A 148 8.23 7.27 -0.49
CA MET A 148 8.47 8.27 -1.54
C MET A 148 8.04 7.73 -2.90
N GLU A 149 7.51 8.61 -3.75
CA GLU A 149 7.11 8.26 -5.11
C GLU A 149 8.32 7.81 -5.95
N PRO A 150 8.19 6.77 -6.80
CA PRO A 150 9.28 6.25 -7.62
C PRO A 150 9.54 7.13 -8.85
N LEU A 151 9.75 8.43 -8.63
CA LEU A 151 10.21 9.35 -9.67
C LEU A 151 11.68 9.07 -9.96
N PHE A 152 12.11 9.28 -11.20
CA PHE A 152 13.51 9.08 -11.60
C PHE A 152 14.49 9.83 -10.66
N THR A 153 14.14 11.05 -10.28
CA THR A 153 14.93 11.93 -9.39
C THR A 153 14.82 11.60 -7.90
N GLN A 154 13.99 10.62 -7.51
CA GLN A 154 13.75 10.22 -6.11
C GLN A 154 13.90 8.71 -5.88
N SER A 155 14.40 7.96 -6.87
CA SER A 155 14.52 6.51 -6.81
C SER A 155 15.96 6.05 -6.65
N ALA A 156 16.15 4.81 -6.20
CA ALA A 156 17.43 4.13 -6.08
C ALA A 156 18.50 4.99 -5.37
N TRP A 157 19.50 5.49 -6.11
CA TRP A 157 20.60 6.30 -5.58
C TRP A 157 20.15 7.61 -4.91
N PHE A 158 19.01 8.16 -5.31
CA PHE A 158 18.51 9.43 -4.75
C PHE A 158 17.76 9.26 -3.42
N ARG A 159 17.59 8.02 -2.94
CA ARG A 159 17.03 7.71 -1.61
C ARG A 159 18.06 8.00 -0.51
N PRO A 160 17.62 8.12 0.76
CA PRO A 160 18.52 8.01 1.90
C PRO A 160 19.34 6.72 1.82
N HIS A 161 20.63 6.82 2.10
CA HIS A 161 21.54 5.67 2.07
C HIS A 161 21.50 4.89 3.38
N ASN A 162 21.87 3.61 3.31
CA ASN A 162 21.86 2.71 4.46
C ASN A 162 22.81 3.12 5.58
N ARG A 163 23.92 3.79 5.27
CA ARG A 163 24.73 4.51 6.26
C ARG A 163 24.33 5.98 6.23
N SER A 164 23.98 6.54 7.38
CA SER A 164 23.61 7.95 7.48
C SER A 164 24.74 8.83 7.00
N GLU A 165 24.38 9.83 6.20
CA GLU A 165 25.29 10.78 5.58
C GLU A 165 25.61 11.97 6.51
N GLU A 166 24.97 12.00 7.69
CA GLU A 166 25.00 13.13 8.60
C GLU A 166 25.26 12.76 10.06
N VAL A 167 24.94 11.53 10.45
CA VAL A 167 25.05 11.08 11.85
C VAL A 167 25.90 9.82 11.86
N GLU A 168 27.05 9.90 12.51
CA GLU A 168 27.93 8.75 12.70
C GLU A 168 27.24 7.67 13.54
N GLY A 169 27.40 6.40 13.15
CA GLY A 169 26.78 5.25 13.83
C GLY A 169 25.28 5.07 13.58
N LEU A 170 24.64 5.93 12.76
CA LEU A 170 23.23 5.77 12.38
C LEU A 170 23.11 5.03 11.04
N TYR A 171 22.27 4.00 11.02
CA TYR A 171 21.99 3.18 9.85
C TYR A 171 20.49 3.15 9.55
N LEU A 172 20.15 3.12 8.26
CA LEU A 172 18.78 3.14 7.75
C LEU A 172 18.49 1.87 6.96
N VAL A 173 17.26 1.38 7.03
CA VAL A 173 16.81 0.18 6.30
C VAL A 173 15.32 0.27 6.01
N GLY A 174 14.90 -0.33 4.89
CA GLY A 174 13.49 -0.48 4.55
C GLY A 174 13.07 0.30 3.30
N ALA A 175 11.75 0.42 3.09
CA ALA A 175 11.19 0.89 1.82
C ALA A 175 11.48 2.37 1.50
N GLY A 176 11.76 3.17 2.53
CA GLY A 176 12.18 4.57 2.40
C GLY A 176 13.66 4.74 2.05
N THR A 177 14.46 3.70 2.23
CA THR A 177 15.92 3.71 2.10
C THR A 177 16.32 3.05 0.79
N HIS A 178 17.55 3.32 0.32
CA HIS A 178 18.16 2.56 -0.76
C HIS A 178 18.03 1.03 -0.54
N PRO A 179 17.71 0.23 -1.59
CA PRO A 179 17.44 0.63 -2.98
C PRO A 179 16.00 1.11 -3.24
N GLY A 180 15.04 0.84 -2.35
CA GLY A 180 13.68 1.34 -2.45
C GLY A 180 12.61 0.39 -1.92
N ALA A 181 11.35 0.66 -2.31
CA ALA A 181 10.18 -0.05 -1.84
C ALA A 181 9.96 -1.43 -2.50
N GLY A 182 9.04 -2.21 -1.93
CA GLY A 182 8.70 -3.58 -2.36
C GLY A 182 9.53 -4.64 -1.65
N LEU A 183 9.02 -5.88 -1.59
CA LEU A 183 9.69 -6.99 -0.87
C LEU A 183 11.16 -7.16 -1.28
N PRO A 184 11.51 -7.23 -2.59
CA PRO A 184 12.91 -7.35 -2.99
C PRO A 184 13.76 -6.14 -2.56
N GLY A 185 13.21 -4.92 -2.68
CA GLY A 185 13.91 -3.69 -2.32
C GLY A 185 14.21 -3.61 -0.83
N VAL A 186 13.23 -3.92 0.02
CA VAL A 186 13.37 -3.95 1.47
C VAL A 186 14.37 -5.02 1.92
N LEU A 187 14.28 -6.24 1.38
CA LEU A 187 15.22 -7.32 1.71
C LEU A 187 16.65 -6.99 1.28
N THR A 188 16.81 -6.36 0.11
CA THR A 188 18.13 -5.91 -0.36
C THR A 188 18.66 -4.79 0.52
N SER A 189 17.81 -3.84 0.95
CA SER A 189 18.17 -2.79 1.90
C SER A 189 18.70 -3.39 3.21
N ALA A 190 18.07 -4.45 3.71
CA ALA A 190 18.53 -5.15 4.91
C ALA A 190 19.88 -5.84 4.68
N ARG A 191 20.05 -6.52 3.53
CA ARG A 191 21.32 -7.19 3.18
C ARG A 191 22.50 -6.22 3.09
N VAL A 192 22.28 -5.00 2.60
CA VAL A 192 23.34 -3.97 2.56
C VAL A 192 23.88 -3.65 3.96
N LEU A 193 23.08 -3.82 5.02
CA LEU A 193 23.54 -3.61 6.39
C LEU A 193 24.63 -4.59 6.82
N ASP A 194 24.66 -5.80 6.26
CA ASP A 194 25.72 -6.79 6.55
C ASP A 194 27.12 -6.26 6.17
N ASP A 195 27.18 -5.36 5.18
CA ASP A 195 28.43 -4.77 4.69
C ASP A 195 28.77 -3.43 5.36
N VAL A 196 27.76 -2.62 5.73
CA VAL A 196 28.00 -1.24 6.20
C VAL A 196 27.95 -1.06 7.72
N VAL A 197 27.28 -1.96 8.44
CA VAL A 197 27.23 -1.93 9.90
C VAL A 197 28.48 -2.64 10.45
N PRO A 198 29.36 -1.96 11.20
CA PRO A 198 30.53 -2.59 11.77
C PRO A 198 30.11 -3.64 12.79
N HIS A 199 30.91 -4.71 12.89
CA HIS A 199 30.73 -5.69 13.95
C HIS A 199 30.79 -5.02 15.32
N ALA A 200 29.95 -5.45 16.27
CA ALA A 200 29.84 -4.81 17.59
C ALA A 200 31.17 -4.69 18.35
N THR A 201 32.10 -5.62 18.12
CA THR A 201 33.45 -5.59 18.72
C THR A 201 34.32 -4.44 18.23
N ALA A 202 34.01 -3.82 17.09
CA ALA A 202 34.71 -2.64 16.60
C ALA A 202 34.19 -1.33 17.24
N LEU A 203 33.16 -1.40 18.07
CA LEU A 203 32.54 -0.26 18.78
C LEU A 203 32.85 -0.26 20.28
N LEU A 204 33.53 -1.30 20.79
CA LEU A 204 34.02 -1.42 22.17
C LEU A 204 35.48 -0.96 22.26
#